data_AF-A0A1Y3B095-F1
#
_entry.id   AF-A0A1Y3B095-F1
#
_cell.length_a   1.000
_cell.length_b   1.000
_cell.length_c   1.000
_cell.angle_alpha   90.00
_cell.angle_beta   90.00
_cell.angle_gamma   90.00
#
_symmetry.space_group_name_H-M   'P 1'
#
loop_
_entity.id
_entity.type
_entity.pdbx_description
1 polymer ?
#
loop_
_entity_poly.entity_id
_entity_poly.type
_entity_poly.pdbx_seq_one_letter_code
_entity_poly.pdbx_strand_id
1 'polypeptide(L)'
;QFGNHNYNLIWSGRVGFAKVAKQANVPIIPVFTQNIREAFRTVQIFPNFFRKIYDLYKLPLMLIYGGFPVKLKTIIGKPIYFSPDCTVEEIAEMTANKLEEIIKANQTIPGSILRAMIQRFV
;
A
#
# COMPACT_ATOMS: atom_id res chain seq x y z
N GLN A 1 -2.90 6.50 -6.69
CA GLN A 1 -2.56 5.07 -6.89
C GLN A 1 -3.85 4.35 -7.26
N PHE A 2 -3.84 3.53 -8.31
CA PHE A 2 -5.00 2.71 -8.68
C PHE A 2 -5.15 1.54 -7.69
N GLY A 3 -5.63 1.83 -6.49
CA GLY A 3 -5.93 0.82 -5.48
C GLY A 3 -7.12 -0.02 -5.95
N ASN A 4 -6.91 -1.32 -6.12
CA ASN A 4 -7.98 -2.30 -6.34
C ASN A 4 -8.32 -3.03 -5.03
N HIS A 5 -9.37 -3.84 -5.04
CA HIS A 5 -9.79 -4.66 -3.91
C HIS A 5 -8.83 -5.83 -3.60
N ASN A 6 -7.79 -6.04 -4.41
CA ASN A 6 -6.82 -7.12 -4.24
C ASN A 6 -5.64 -6.77 -3.34
N TYR A 7 -5.54 -5.50 -2.91
CA TYR A 7 -4.45 -5.05 -2.04
C TYR A 7 -3.02 -5.27 -2.58
N ASN A 8 -2.88 -5.53 -3.89
CA ASN A 8 -1.58 -5.66 -4.55
C ASN A 8 -0.71 -4.44 -4.30
N LEU A 9 0.56 -4.69 -4.02
CA LEU A 9 1.57 -3.68 -3.75
C LEU A 9 2.04 -3.05 -5.07
N ILE A 10 1.93 -1.72 -5.19
CA ILE A 10 2.31 -0.98 -6.41
C ILE A 10 3.47 -0.04 -6.06
N TRP A 11 4.68 -0.60 -6.07
CA TRP A 11 5.87 0.14 -5.64
C TRP A 11 6.48 1.03 -6.73
N SER A 12 6.30 0.68 -8.01
CA SER A 12 6.76 1.45 -9.18
C SER A 12 8.24 1.85 -9.14
N GLY A 13 9.12 0.98 -8.64
CA GLY A 13 10.57 1.24 -8.57
C GLY A 13 10.99 2.36 -7.60
N ARG A 14 10.12 2.80 -6.70
CA ARG A 14 10.43 3.87 -5.73
C ARG A 14 11.33 3.34 -4.61
N VAL A 15 12.63 3.60 -4.69
CA VAL A 15 13.62 3.11 -3.70
C VAL A 15 14.19 4.20 -2.77
N GLY A 16 13.66 5.42 -2.82
CA GLY A 16 14.19 6.55 -2.04
C GLY A 16 14.23 6.33 -0.53
N PHE A 17 13.22 5.65 0.03
CA PHE A 17 13.17 5.31 1.46
C PHE A 17 14.32 4.35 1.86
N ALA A 18 14.64 3.38 1.00
CA ALA A 18 15.71 2.42 1.22
C ALA A 18 17.08 3.11 1.16
N LYS A 19 17.26 4.06 0.23
CA LYS A 19 18.47 4.88 0.16
C LYS A 19 18.71 5.68 1.46
N VAL A 20 17.66 6.33 1.97
CA VAL A 20 17.73 7.10 3.22
C VAL A 20 18.04 6.18 4.41
N ALA A 21 17.33 5.05 4.52
CA ALA A 21 17.54 4.09 5.60
C ALA A 21 18.97 3.52 5.60
N LYS A 22 19.51 3.20 4.42
CA LYS A 22 20.90 2.73 4.26
C LYS A 22 21.91 3.79 4.68
N GLN A 23 21.75 5.03 4.21
CA GLN A 23 22.67 6.13 4.54
C GLN A 23 22.64 6.50 6.03
N ALA A 24 21.46 6.44 6.65
CA ALA A 24 21.30 6.72 8.07
C ALA A 24 21.60 5.51 8.98
N ASN A 25 21.82 4.32 8.41
CA ASN A 25 22.02 3.07 9.14
C ASN A 25 20.89 2.79 10.16
N VAL A 26 19.63 2.98 9.72
CA VAL A 26 18.43 2.78 10.56
C VAL A 26 17.53 1.69 9.99
N PRO A 27 16.85 0.90 10.84
CA PRO A 27 15.93 -0.12 10.36
C PRO A 27 14.66 0.50 9.76
N ILE A 28 14.00 -0.25 8.87
CA ILE A 28 12.73 0.15 8.26
C ILE A 28 11.58 -0.53 8.99
N ILE A 29 10.56 0.22 9.41
CA ILE A 29 9.36 -0.32 10.04
C ILE A 29 8.22 -0.34 9.02
N PRO A 30 7.80 -1.50 8.49
CA PRO A 30 6.68 -1.58 7.57
C PRO A 30 5.36 -1.36 8.31
N VAL A 31 4.48 -0.52 7.77
CA VAL A 31 3.17 -0.21 8.35
C VAL A 31 2.08 -0.46 7.32
N PHE A 32 1.02 -1.15 7.75
CA PHE A 32 -0.15 -1.41 6.91
C PHE A 32 -1.43 -1.06 7.67
N THR A 33 -2.40 -0.44 7.00
CA THR A 33 -3.71 -0.15 7.58
C THR A 33 -4.78 -0.99 6.88
N GLN A 34 -5.38 -1.92 7.64
CA GLN A 34 -6.48 -2.77 7.20
C GLN A 34 -7.69 -1.92 6.76
N ASN A 35 -8.40 -2.37 5.73
CA ASN A 35 -9.62 -1.74 5.18
C ASN A 35 -9.45 -0.32 4.62
N ILE A 36 -8.23 0.20 4.48
CA ILE A 36 -8.00 1.57 3.98
C ILE A 36 -8.55 1.79 2.56
N ARG A 37 -8.52 0.75 1.71
CA ARG A 37 -9.08 0.81 0.35
C ARG A 37 -10.61 0.66 0.33
N GLU A 38 -11.24 0.26 1.42
CA GLU A 38 -12.70 0.25 1.59
C GLU A 38 -13.20 1.58 2.16
N ALA A 39 -12.40 2.27 2.98
CA ALA A 39 -12.70 3.61 3.44
C ALA A 39 -12.76 4.61 2.28
N PHE A 40 -11.81 4.51 1.34
CA PHE A 40 -11.72 5.37 0.16
C PHE A 40 -11.40 4.53 -1.09
N ARG A 41 -12.33 4.51 -2.05
CA ARG A 41 -12.16 3.83 -3.33
C ARG A 41 -11.97 4.81 -4.47
N THR A 42 -11.14 4.40 -5.40
CA THR A 42 -11.03 5.05 -6.70
C THR A 42 -12.11 4.51 -7.62
N VAL A 43 -12.85 5.39 -8.29
CA VAL A 43 -13.74 5.02 -9.38
C VAL A 43 -12.89 4.44 -10.53
N GLN A 44 -13.13 3.19 -10.90
CA GLN A 44 -12.40 2.51 -11.99
C GLN A 44 -13.11 2.69 -13.34
N ILE A 45 -13.51 3.91 -13.69
CA ILE A 45 -14.00 4.20 -15.04
C ILE A 45 -12.76 4.31 -15.95
N PHE A 46 -12.67 3.50 -17.02
CA PHE A 46 -11.55 3.47 -17.98
C PHE A 46 -10.13 3.58 -17.34
N PRO A 47 -9.71 2.62 -16.48
CA PRO A 47 -8.46 2.72 -15.72
C PRO A 47 -7.21 2.91 -16.61
N ASN A 48 -7.19 2.32 -17.80
CA ASN A 48 -6.09 2.47 -18.76
C ASN A 48 -6.02 3.87 -19.37
N PHE A 49 -7.16 4.53 -19.56
CA PHE A 49 -7.22 5.89 -20.10
C PHE A 49 -6.70 6.91 -19.08
N PHE A 50 -7.21 6.85 -17.83
CA PHE A 50 -6.74 7.72 -16.76
C PHE A 50 -5.27 7.47 -16.41
N ARG A 51 -4.80 6.22 -16.50
CA ARG A 51 -3.37 5.91 -16.34
C ARG A 51 -2.52 6.55 -17.43
N LYS A 52 -2.92 6.48 -18.70
CA LYS A 52 -2.23 7.16 -19.80
C LYS A 52 -2.17 8.67 -19.58
N ILE A 53 -3.29 9.30 -19.21
CA ILE A 53 -3.32 10.74 -18.90
C ILE A 53 -2.41 11.08 -17.72
N TYR A 54 -2.44 10.28 -16.64
CA TYR A 54 -1.54 10.47 -15.50
C TYR A 54 -0.07 10.35 -15.91
N ASP A 55 0.27 9.35 -16.73
CA ASP A 55 1.66 9.14 -17.15
C ASP A 55 2.16 10.28 -18.05
N LEU A 56 1.29 10.85 -18.89
CA LEU A 56 1.58 11.98 -19.79
C LEU A 56 1.64 13.34 -19.07
N TYR A 57 0.59 13.69 -18.32
CA TYR A 57 0.41 15.04 -17.77
C TYR A 57 0.78 15.15 -16.28
N LYS A 58 1.03 14.01 -15.60
CA LYS A 58 1.25 13.93 -14.14
C LYS A 58 0.12 14.54 -13.31
N LEU A 59 -1.07 14.69 -13.90
CA LEU A 59 -2.26 15.23 -13.24
C LEU A 59 -3.02 14.12 -12.48
N PRO A 60 -3.35 14.31 -11.19
CA PRO A 60 -4.06 13.33 -10.37
C PRO A 60 -5.57 13.36 -10.64
N LEU A 61 -6.00 13.09 -11.88
CA LEU A 61 -7.41 13.08 -12.31
C LEU A 61 -8.15 11.81 -11.85
N MET A 62 -8.15 11.55 -10.55
CA MET A 62 -8.70 10.33 -9.99
C MET A 62 -9.96 10.66 -9.18
N LEU A 63 -11.12 10.20 -9.66
CA LEU A 63 -12.36 10.32 -8.90
C LEU A 63 -12.32 9.35 -7.71
N ILE A 64 -12.29 9.91 -6.50
CA ILE A 64 -12.30 9.14 -5.24
C ILE A 64 -13.70 9.27 -4.63
N TYR A 65 -14.29 8.15 -4.26
CA TYR A 65 -15.51 8.09 -3.47
C TYR A 65 -15.21 7.29 -2.19
N GLY A 66 -15.81 7.65 -1.08
CA GLY A 66 -15.41 7.08 0.20
C GLY A 66 -16.01 7.81 1.38
N GLY A 67 -15.30 7.73 2.52
CA GLY A 67 -15.82 8.17 3.81
C GLY A 67 -16.73 7.10 4.46
N PHE A 68 -16.64 5.85 3.99
CA PHE A 68 -17.42 4.76 4.58
C PHE A 68 -16.94 4.51 6.01
N PRO A 69 -17.86 4.34 6.98
CA PRO A 69 -17.49 4.05 8.35
C PRO A 69 -17.08 2.58 8.42
N VAL A 70 -15.87 2.25 7.98
CA VAL A 70 -15.25 0.93 8.12
C VAL A 70 -14.35 0.92 9.36
N LYS A 71 -13.97 -0.27 9.84
CA LYS A 71 -12.97 -0.40 10.90
C LYS A 71 -11.57 -0.31 10.29
N LEU A 72 -10.82 0.73 10.64
CA LEU A 72 -9.42 0.87 10.28
C LEU A 72 -8.55 0.30 11.41
N LYS A 73 -7.65 -0.63 11.07
CA LYS A 73 -6.68 -1.20 12.00
C LYS A 73 -5.29 -1.03 11.43
N THR A 74 -4.47 -0.19 12.06
CA THR A 74 -3.07 -0.03 11.69
C THR A 74 -2.23 -1.11 12.36
N ILE A 75 -1.50 -1.86 11.54
CA ILE A 75 -0.56 -2.90 11.93
C ILE A 75 0.84 -2.36 11.71
N ILE A 76 1.58 -2.29 12.82
CA ILE A 76 2.99 -1.92 12.82
C ILE A 76 3.79 -3.22 12.77
N GLY A 77 4.53 -3.42 11.69
CA GLY A 77 5.38 -4.59 11.51
C GLY A 77 6.65 -4.53 12.35
N LYS A 78 7.38 -5.64 12.36
CA LYS A 78 8.70 -5.72 13.02
C LYS A 78 9.73 -4.89 12.24
N PRO A 79 10.71 -4.26 12.91
CA PRO A 79 11.81 -3.58 12.23
C PRO A 79 12.56 -4.52 11.29
N ILE A 80 12.85 -4.04 10.09
CA ILE A 80 13.64 -4.73 9.06
C ILE A 80 15.06 -4.22 9.16
N TYR A 81 15.96 -5.12 9.55
CA TYR A 81 17.40 -4.90 9.55
C TYR A 81 17.99 -5.43 8.25
N PHE A 82 19.02 -4.78 7.74
CA PHE A 82 19.71 -5.14 6.50
C PHE A 82 21.23 -4.97 6.69
N SER A 83 22.01 -5.73 5.91
CA SER A 83 23.47 -5.61 5.92
C SER A 83 23.91 -4.30 5.25
N PRO A 84 25.04 -3.69 5.67
CA PRO A 84 25.65 -2.59 4.95
C PRO A 84 25.96 -2.90 3.46
N ASP A 85 26.20 -4.18 3.16
CA ASP A 85 26.52 -4.65 1.81
C ASP A 85 25.30 -4.74 0.89
N CYS A 86 24.08 -4.77 1.44
CA CYS A 86 22.85 -4.91 0.66
C CYS A 86 22.67 -3.73 -0.31
N THR A 87 22.25 -4.00 -1.53
CA THR A 87 21.91 -2.94 -2.49
C THR A 87 20.63 -2.21 -2.08
N VAL A 88 20.43 -0.99 -2.58
CA VAL A 88 19.24 -0.19 -2.25
C VAL A 88 17.96 -0.87 -2.77
N GLU A 89 18.10 -1.56 -3.90
CA GLU A 89 17.08 -2.36 -4.56
C GLU A 89 16.71 -3.58 -3.71
N GLU A 90 17.69 -4.31 -3.19
CA GLU A 90 17.46 -5.45 -2.28
C GLU A 90 16.73 -5.01 -1.01
N ILE A 91 17.15 -3.89 -0.39
CA ILE A 91 16.47 -3.36 0.81
C ILE A 91 15.00 -3.01 0.48
N ALA A 92 14.75 -2.45 -0.70
CA ALA A 92 13.41 -2.12 -1.13
C ALA A 92 12.56 -3.38 -1.38
N GLU A 93 13.14 -4.41 -2.01
CA GLU A 93 12.49 -5.71 -2.24
C GLU A 93 12.18 -6.44 -0.94
N MET A 94 13.11 -6.48 0.02
CA MET A 94 12.88 -7.03 1.36
C MET A 94 11.71 -6.35 2.05
N THR A 95 11.64 -5.02 1.94
CA THR A 95 10.53 -4.23 2.51
C THR A 95 9.22 -4.54 1.80
N ALA A 96 9.25 -4.71 0.48
CA ALA A 96 8.08 -5.07 -0.31
C ALA A 96 7.52 -6.43 0.09
N ASN A 97 8.36 -7.45 0.13
CA ASN A 97 8.00 -8.80 0.56
C ASN A 97 7.40 -8.78 1.97
N LYS A 98 8.00 -8.00 2.89
CA LYS A 98 7.48 -7.93 4.25
C LYS A 98 6.12 -7.25 4.35
N LEU A 99 5.87 -6.22 3.54
CA LEU A 99 4.56 -5.58 3.47
C LEU A 99 3.52 -6.51 2.85
N GLU A 100 3.86 -7.28 1.82
CA GLU A 100 2.94 -8.27 1.24
C GLU A 100 2.56 -9.36 2.25
N GLU A 101 3.50 -9.83 3.07
CA GLU A 101 3.21 -10.76 4.16
C GLU A 101 2.23 -10.15 5.17
N ILE A 102 2.46 -8.90 5.60
CA ILE A 102 1.58 -8.19 6.54
C ILE A 102 0.18 -8.02 5.94
N ILE A 103 0.08 -7.64 4.66
CA ILE A 103 -1.18 -7.51 3.95
C ILE A 103 -1.91 -8.85 3.90
N LYS A 104 -1.24 -9.92 3.45
CA LYS A 104 -1.82 -11.26 3.32
C LYS A 104 -2.30 -11.82 4.66
N ALA A 105 -1.58 -11.55 5.74
CA ALA A 105 -1.93 -12.03 7.08
C ALA A 105 -3.10 -11.26 7.71
N ASN A 106 -3.31 -9.99 7.32
CA ASN A 106 -4.25 -9.10 8.02
C ASN A 106 -5.43 -8.63 7.17
N GLN A 107 -5.40 -8.77 5.85
CA GLN A 107 -6.48 -8.31 4.97
C GLN A 107 -7.19 -9.48 4.31
N THR A 108 -8.51 -9.53 4.43
CA THR A 108 -9.31 -10.45 3.64
C THR A 108 -9.47 -9.91 2.22
N ILE A 109 -9.05 -10.70 1.24
CA ILE A 109 -9.03 -10.37 -0.18
C ILE A 109 -10.00 -11.33 -0.91
N PRO A 110 -10.84 -10.88 -1.85
CA PRO A 110 -11.05 -9.50 -2.29
C PRO A 110 -11.67 -8.64 -1.19
N GLY A 111 -11.23 -7.38 -1.08
CA GLY A 111 -11.78 -6.39 -0.15
C GLY A 111 -13.22 -6.00 -0.49
N SER A 112 -14.06 -5.86 0.54
CA SER A 112 -15.49 -5.55 0.41
C SER A 112 -15.91 -4.50 1.42
N ILE A 113 -16.55 -3.42 0.94
CA ILE A 113 -17.01 -2.30 1.77
C ILE A 113 -18.02 -2.79 2.81
N LEU A 114 -19.03 -3.57 2.39
CA LEU A 114 -20.06 -4.10 3.29
C LEU A 114 -19.46 -4.96 4.40
N ARG A 115 -18.54 -5.86 4.04
CA ARG A 115 -17.85 -6.70 5.03
C ARG A 115 -17.02 -5.84 6.00
N ALA A 116 -16.29 -4.86 5.49
CA ALA A 116 -15.47 -3.96 6.31
C ALA A 116 -16.31 -3.04 7.23
N MET A 117 -17.54 -2.72 6.85
CA MET A 117 -18.50 -2.01 7.71
C MET A 117 -19.03 -2.93 8.83
N ILE A 118 -19.39 -4.18 8.51
CA ILE A 118 -19.88 -5.16 9.49
C ILE A 118 -18.81 -5.49 10.56
N GLN A 119 -17.53 -5.55 10.17
CA GLN A 119 -16.38 -5.75 11.09
C GLN A 119 -16.26 -4.71 12.22
N ARG A 120 -17.07 -3.65 12.22
CA ARG A 120 -17.16 -2.72 13.36
C ARG A 120 -17.96 -3.27 14.52
N PHE A 121 -18.92 -4.14 14.23
CA PHE A 121 -19.88 -4.68 15.21
C PHE A 121 -19.56 -6.13 15.60
N VAL A 122 -18.71 -6.80 14.82
CA VAL A 122 -18.17 -8.14 15.09
C VAL A 122 -16.71 -8.00 15.51
#